data_AF-A0A2M7PUU7-F1
#
_entry.id   AF-A0A2M7PUU7-F1
#
_cell.length_a   1.000
_cell.length_b   1.000
_cell.length_c   1.000
_cell.angle_alpha   90.00
_cell.angle_beta   90.00
_cell.angle_gamma   90.00
#
_symmetry.space_group_name_H-M   'P 1'
#
loop_
_entity.id
_entity.type
_entity.pdbx_description
1 polymer ?
#
loop_
_entity_poly.entity_id
_entity_poly.type
_entity_poly.pdbx_seq_one_letter_code
_entity_poly.pdbx_strand_id
1 'polypeptide(L)'
;GRCTVGEAYKIAKEHSIEAKSITSFENLMETLKDCEKRGMKGYVGCCCEPFYAKHKDDFESVNLSGILIDIDNTTCYDLGREEDAYLGKFENQTNLKINLLKKVVECMKT
;
A
#
# COMPACT_ATOMS: atom_id res chain seq x y z
N GLY A 1 -16.27 -5.61 -13.68
CA GLY A 1 -15.36 -5.53 -12.52
C GLY A 1 -14.61 -4.21 -12.58
N ARG A 2 -14.88 -3.31 -11.64
CA ARG A 2 -14.29 -1.95 -11.53
C ARG A 2 -13.51 -1.85 -10.21
N CYS A 3 -12.47 -2.66 -10.05
CA CYS A 3 -11.65 -2.62 -8.84
C CYS A 3 -10.41 -1.78 -9.10
N THR A 4 -10.21 -0.73 -8.31
CA THR A 4 -9.04 0.17 -8.42
C THR A 4 -7.72 -0.56 -8.19
N VAL A 5 -7.72 -1.63 -7.37
CA VAL A 5 -6.55 -2.50 -7.20
C VAL A 5 -6.07 -3.06 -8.54
N GLY A 6 -7.00 -3.50 -9.41
CA GLY A 6 -6.65 -3.99 -10.74
C GLY A 6 -6.03 -2.90 -11.65
N GLU A 7 -6.44 -1.65 -11.49
CA GLU A 7 -5.84 -0.51 -12.20
C GLU A 7 -4.44 -0.19 -11.68
N ALA A 8 -4.21 -0.27 -10.37
CA ALA A 8 -2.88 -0.12 -9.79
C ALA A 8 -1.89 -1.17 -10.33
N TYR A 9 -2.32 -2.43 -10.47
CA TYR A 9 -1.51 -3.48 -11.08
C TYR A 9 -1.20 -3.20 -12.56
N LYS A 10 -2.14 -2.61 -13.31
CA LYS A 10 -1.88 -2.18 -14.70
C LYS A 10 -0.84 -1.09 -14.76
N ILE A 11 -0.97 -0.04 -13.93
CA ILE A 11 0.01 1.05 -13.86
C ILE A 11 1.40 0.50 -13.50
N ALA A 12 1.49 -0.37 -12.49
CA ALA A 12 2.76 -0.98 -12.12
C ALA A 12 3.38 -1.75 -13.29
N LYS A 13 2.57 -2.55 -14.00
CA LYS A 13 3.02 -3.31 -15.18
C LYS A 13 3.49 -2.39 -16.31
N GLU A 14 2.72 -1.35 -16.64
CA GLU A 14 3.07 -0.35 -17.67
C GLU A 14 4.40 0.36 -17.34
N HIS A 15 4.67 0.54 -16.05
CA HIS A 15 5.89 1.19 -15.58
C HIS A 15 7.02 0.21 -15.19
N SER A 16 6.85 -1.10 -15.41
CA SER A 16 7.82 -2.14 -15.01
C SER A 16 8.19 -2.09 -13.52
N ILE A 17 7.22 -1.73 -12.68
CA ILE A 17 7.31 -1.74 -11.22
C ILE A 17 6.67 -3.04 -10.72
N GLU A 18 7.29 -3.64 -9.71
CA GLU A 18 6.74 -4.82 -9.04
C GLU A 18 5.55 -4.40 -8.16
N ALA A 19 4.36 -4.93 -8.45
CA ALA A 19 3.17 -4.73 -7.63
C ALA A 19 2.94 -5.93 -6.71
N LYS A 20 2.78 -5.67 -5.41
CA LYS A 20 2.46 -6.69 -4.40
C LYS A 20 1.28 -6.24 -3.56
N SER A 21 0.32 -7.15 -3.37
CA SER A 21 -0.80 -6.94 -2.46
C SER A 21 -0.36 -7.35 -1.06
N ILE A 22 -0.52 -6.45 -0.11
CA ILE A 22 -0.18 -6.68 1.30
C ILE A 22 -1.44 -7.15 2.02
N THR A 23 -1.37 -8.33 2.65
CA THR A 23 -2.52 -8.97 3.31
C THR A 23 -2.51 -8.83 4.83
N SER A 24 -1.35 -8.54 5.42
CA SER A 24 -1.19 -8.31 6.85
C SER A 24 0.02 -7.42 7.13
N PHE A 25 0.15 -6.93 8.37
CA PHE A 25 1.32 -6.16 8.78
C PHE A 25 2.61 -6.99 8.75
N GLU A 26 2.56 -8.27 9.13
CA GLU A 26 3.71 -9.18 9.03
C GLU A 26 4.16 -9.33 7.58
N ASN A 27 3.20 -9.50 6.66
CA ASN A 27 3.49 -9.60 5.24
C ASN A 27 4.08 -8.30 4.66
N LEU A 28 3.67 -7.14 5.18
CA LEU A 28 4.26 -5.85 4.85
C LEU A 28 5.74 -5.81 5.25
N MET A 29 6.03 -6.13 6.51
CA MET A 29 7.40 -6.07 7.04
C MET A 29 8.34 -7.06 6.36
N GLU A 30 7.87 -8.27 6.08
CA GLU A 30 8.63 -9.26 5.29
C GLU A 30 8.92 -8.74 3.88
N THR A 31 7.91 -8.12 3.24
CA THR A 31 8.07 -7.54 1.90
C THR A 31 9.09 -6.40 1.91
N LEU A 32 8.98 -5.47 2.86
CA LEU A 32 9.91 -4.34 2.96
C LEU A 32 11.35 -4.80 3.20
N LYS A 33 11.55 -5.78 4.09
CA LYS A 33 12.88 -6.38 4.32
C LYS A 33 13.42 -7.12 3.09
N ASP A 34 12.56 -7.78 2.33
CA ASP A 34 12.96 -8.40 1.05
C ASP A 34 13.38 -7.34 0.03
N CYS A 35 12.60 -6.27 -0.11
CA CYS A 35 12.92 -5.15 -0.99
C CYS A 35 14.26 -4.48 -0.62
N GLU A 36 14.52 -4.32 0.67
CA GLU A 36 15.79 -3.77 1.17
C GLU A 36 16.96 -4.70 0.83
N LYS A 37 16.83 -6.01 1.09
CA LYS A 37 17.84 -7.01 0.73
C LYS A 37 18.13 -7.06 -0.77
N ARG A 38 17.11 -6.82 -1.60
CA ARG A 38 17.21 -6.74 -3.07
C ARG A 38 17.78 -5.41 -3.57
N GLY A 39 18.05 -4.46 -2.68
CA GLY A 39 18.62 -3.15 -3.02
C GLY A 39 17.64 -2.28 -3.81
N MET A 40 16.32 -2.42 -3.57
CA MET A 40 15.33 -1.56 -4.21
C MET A 40 15.52 -0.11 -3.77
N LYS A 41 15.30 0.84 -4.69
CA LYS A 41 15.49 2.27 -4.41
C LYS A 41 14.41 2.86 -3.50
N GLY A 42 13.25 2.22 -3.45
CA GLY A 42 12.11 2.69 -2.68
C GLY A 42 10.83 1.97 -3.07
N TYR A 43 9.73 2.35 -2.41
CA TYR A 43 8.40 1.78 -2.65
C TYR A 43 7.32 2.86 -2.67
N VAL A 44 6.18 2.54 -3.28
CA VAL A 44 4.96 3.33 -3.21
C VAL A 44 3.88 2.45 -2.61
N GLY A 45 3.33 2.86 -1.48
CA GLY A 45 2.27 2.17 -0.77
C GLY A 45 0.96 2.95 -0.79
N CYS A 46 -0.15 2.25 -0.67
CA CYS A 46 -1.46 2.84 -0.46
C CYS A 46 -2.05 2.29 0.84
N CYS A 47 -2.17 3.13 1.88
CA CYS A 47 -2.68 2.73 3.19
C CYS A 47 -3.45 3.88 3.85
N CYS A 48 -4.33 3.56 4.80
CA CYS A 48 -5.06 4.59 5.55
C CYS A 48 -4.18 5.22 6.63
N GLU A 49 -4.48 6.46 6.99
CA GLU A 49 -3.77 7.20 8.04
C GLU A 49 -3.69 6.48 9.40
N PRO A 50 -4.75 5.83 9.93
CA PRO A 50 -4.66 5.10 11.20
C PRO A 50 -3.65 3.95 11.19
N PHE A 51 -3.54 3.24 10.06
CA PHE A 51 -2.56 2.17 9.89
C PHE A 51 -1.14 2.73 9.91
N TYR A 52 -0.92 3.84 9.20
CA TYR A 52 0.37 4.53 9.20
C TYR A 52 0.73 5.04 10.60
N ALA A 53 -0.21 5.67 11.32
CA ALA A 53 0.04 6.19 12.65
C ALA A 53 0.45 5.10 13.66
N LYS A 54 -0.18 3.92 13.57
CA LYS A 54 0.12 2.77 14.45
C LYS A 54 1.48 2.13 14.16
N HIS A 55 1.91 2.14 12.90
CA HIS A 55 3.12 1.47 12.42
C HIS A 55 4.21 2.44 11.96
N LYS A 56 4.12 3.71 12.35
CA LYS A 56 5.03 4.76 11.90
C LYS A 56 6.49 4.41 12.19
N ASP A 57 6.77 3.99 13.41
CA ASP A 57 8.12 3.61 13.83
C ASP A 57 8.64 2.40 13.05
N ASP A 58 7.76 1.46 12.70
CA ASP A 58 8.11 0.30 11.87
C ASP A 58 8.50 0.72 10.45
N PHE A 59 7.75 1.65 9.85
CA PHE A 59 8.07 2.18 8.51
C PHE A 59 9.38 2.98 8.51
N GLU A 60 9.62 3.79 9.55
CA GLU A 60 10.86 4.57 9.70
C GLU A 60 12.08 3.69 10.01
N SER A 61 11.87 2.51 10.57
CA SER A 61 12.94 1.54 10.86
C SER A 61 13.53 0.88 9.60
N VAL A 62 12.81 0.92 8.47
CA VAL A 62 13.25 0.32 7.21
C VAL A 62 14.12 1.31 6.44
N ASN A 63 15.27 0.85 5.96
CA ASN A 63 16.19 1.67 5.16
C ASN A 63 15.76 1.78 3.67
N LEU A 64 14.50 2.15 3.44
CA LEU A 64 13.91 2.32 2.11
C LEU A 64 13.14 3.63 2.02
N SER A 65 13.34 4.37 0.94
CA SER A 65 12.53 5.55 0.63
C SER A 65 11.11 5.12 0.25
N GLY A 66 10.11 5.54 1.03
CA GLY A 66 8.70 5.20 0.81
C GLY A 66 7.84 6.41 0.53
N ILE A 67 6.91 6.30 -0.43
CA ILE A 67 5.79 7.25 -0.56
C ILE A 67 4.51 6.51 -0.19
N LEU A 68 3.79 7.02 0.81
CA LEU A 68 2.48 6.49 1.20
C LEU A 68 1.40 7.41 0.68
N ILE A 69 0.49 6.83 -0.10
CA ILE A 69 -0.70 7.50 -0.62
C ILE A 69 -1.88 7.08 0.24
N ASP A 70 -2.50 8.05 0.87
CA ASP A 70 -3.72 7.81 1.64
C ASP A 70 -4.86 7.29 0.74
N ILE A 71 -5.62 6.32 1.26
CA ILE A 71 -6.77 5.75 0.57
C ILE A 71 -8.05 6.27 1.21
N ASP A 72 -9.01 6.68 0.37
CA ASP A 72 -10.31 7.09 0.87
C ASP A 72 -11.10 5.83 1.26
N ASN A 73 -11.20 5.56 2.56
CA ASN A 73 -12.19 4.65 3.08
C ASN A 73 -12.59 5.05 4.50
N THR A 74 -13.89 5.06 4.75
CA THR A 74 -14.50 5.02 6.09
C THR A 74 -13.80 3.92 6.86
N THR A 75 -13.04 4.28 7.88
CA THR A 75 -12.00 3.39 8.38
C THR A 75 -12.62 2.14 9.02
N CYS A 76 -12.02 0.98 8.76
CA CYS A 76 -12.25 -0.25 9.54
C CYS A 76 -11.95 -0.07 11.03
N TYR A 77 -11.16 0.95 11.36
CA TYR A 77 -10.83 1.38 12.73
C TYR A 77 -11.97 2.15 13.40
N ASP A 78 -12.70 3.03 12.69
CA ASP A 78 -13.84 3.79 13.23
C ASP A 78 -15.01 2.89 13.67
N LEU A 79 -15.08 1.66 13.14
CA LEU A 79 -16.17 0.71 13.40
C LEU A 79 -15.78 -0.42 14.35
N GLY A 80 -14.54 -0.46 14.87
CA GLY A 80 -14.09 -1.54 15.76
C GLY A 80 -14.07 -2.93 15.12
N ARG A 81 -13.91 -3.00 13.79
CA ARG A 81 -14.01 -4.24 13.00
C ARG A 81 -12.65 -4.74 12.50
N GLU A 82 -11.64 -4.70 13.36
CA GLU A 82 -10.31 -5.24 13.06
C GLU A 82 -10.39 -6.76 12.74
N GLU A 83 -11.27 -7.50 13.41
CA GLU A 83 -11.48 -8.94 13.15
C GLU A 83 -12.10 -9.24 11.79
N ASP A 84 -13.02 -8.42 11.26
CA ASP A 84 -13.68 -8.69 9.98
C ASP A 84 -12.74 -8.46 8.78
N ALA A 85 -11.80 -7.51 8.89
CA ALA A 85 -10.74 -7.30 7.91
C ALA A 85 -9.77 -8.48 7.88
N TYR A 86 -9.42 -9.02 9.06
CA TYR A 86 -8.58 -10.20 9.20
C TYR A 86 -9.24 -11.47 8.64
N LEU A 87 -10.57 -11.59 8.74
CA LEU A 87 -11.35 -12.72 8.24
C LEU A 87 -11.66 -12.66 6.73
N GLY A 88 -11.15 -11.66 6.00
CA GLY A 88 -11.36 -11.52 4.56
C GLY A 88 -12.81 -11.24 4.15
N LYS A 89 -13.66 -10.84 5.10
CA LYS A 89 -15.09 -10.55 4.88
C LYS A 89 -15.39 -9.05 4.71
N PHE A 90 -14.36 -8.22 4.67
CA PHE A 90 -14.54 -6.78 4.58
C PHE A 90 -14.82 -6.36 3.12
N GLU A 91 -16.10 -6.36 2.75
CA GLU A 91 -16.62 -5.80 1.49
C GLU A 91 -16.61 -4.25 1.48
N ASN A 92 -15.56 -3.61 1.98
CA ASN A 92 -15.38 -2.18 1.72
C ASN A 92 -14.53 -2.03 0.47
N GLN A 93 -15.11 -1.41 -0.56
CA GLN A 93 -14.42 -1.13 -1.81
C GLN A 93 -13.24 -0.19 -1.52
N THR A 94 -12.04 -0.75 -1.35
CA THR A 94 -10.81 0.03 -1.29
C THR A 94 -10.71 0.86 -2.57
N ASN A 95 -10.85 2.18 -2.43
CA ASN A 95 -10.77 3.09 -3.54
C ASN A 95 -9.39 3.76 -3.53
N LEU A 96 -8.48 3.21 -4.34
CA LEU A 96 -7.16 3.79 -4.49
C LEU A 96 -7.25 5.10 -5.26
N LYS A 97 -6.47 6.10 -4.86
CA LYS A 97 -6.31 7.36 -5.60
C LYS A 97 -5.46 7.13 -6.86
N ILE A 98 -6.01 6.40 -7.84
CA ILE A 98 -5.29 5.92 -9.05
C ILE A 98 -4.61 7.05 -9.83
N ASN A 99 -5.27 8.19 -9.97
CA ASN A 99 -4.68 9.36 -10.64
C ASN A 99 -3.45 9.91 -9.89
N LEU A 100 -3.45 9.86 -8.55
CA LEU A 100 -2.31 10.27 -7.74
C LEU A 100 -1.19 9.24 -7.80
N LEU A 101 -1.54 7.96 -7.68
CA LEU A 101 -0.60 6.84 -7.82
C LEU A 101 0.16 6.92 -9.15
N LYS A 102 -0.56 7.14 -10.25
CA LYS A 102 0.04 7.28 -11.58
C LYS A 102 1.05 8.43 -11.62
N LYS A 103 0.67 9.62 -11.14
CA LYS A 103 1.56 10.79 -11.11
C LYS A 103 2.82 10.55 -10.28
N VAL A 104 2.69 9.93 -9.10
CA VAL A 104 3.84 9.62 -8.24
C VAL A 104 4.80 8.66 -8.96
N VAL A 105 4.25 7.59 -9.56
CA VAL A 105 5.04 6.62 -10.32
C VAL A 105 5.75 7.27 -11.52
N GLU A 106 5.10 8.20 -12.21
CA GLU A 106 5.72 8.99 -13.29
C GLU A 106 6.85 9.88 -12.77
N CYS A 107 6.68 10.55 -11.63
CA CYS A 107 7.71 11.40 -11.03
C CYS A 107 8.93 10.60 -10.55
N MET A 108 8.75 9.40 -9.99
CA MET A 108 9.85 8.58 -9.47
C MET A 108 10.79 8.02 -10.55
N LYS A 109 10.41 8.07 -11.83
CA LYS A 109 11.25 7.65 -12.95
C LYS A 109 12.22 8.72 -13.46
N THR A 110 12.09 9.96 -13.00
CA THR A 110 12.90 11.10 -13.44
C THR A 110 14.13 11.25 -12.56
#